data_AF-A0A3L6QWA4-F1
#
_entry.id   AF-A0A3L6QWA4-F1
#
_cell.length_a   1.000
_cell.length_b   1.000
_cell.length_c   1.000
_cell.angle_alpha   90.00
_cell.angle_beta   90.00
_cell.angle_gamma   90.00
#
_symmetry.space_group_name_H-M   'P 1'
#
loop_
_entity.id
_entity.type
_entity.pdbx_description
1 polymer ?
#
loop_
_entity_poly.entity_id
_entity_poly.type
_entity_poly.pdbx_seq_one_letter_code
_entity_poly.pdbx_strand_id
1 'polypeptide(L)'
;MATRTSPLPLLLAALSVLFCHAAAVHNPAADGARIAAAAGAHGDDSTKVYVVFTERQPATAELPEAEAGAAIASFHHDMIAGVLDDDSSSAADRVVYHYSRTLHGFAARLTDDEKNRLAGMDGVLSIHEKVVYRPQTTRSWDFLGVPQHNDATRLKFENDVIIGMVDTGIWPDSESFSDEGLPPPPPKWKGVCSKNFTSCNNKIIGARSYYGGNTTLSVLDREGHGTHTASTAAGRAVAGASLGGLAGGTARGAVPGARLAVYKVCWEEGCSSEDILAAFDDAIADGVDVISASLGSGIAFDYAADPMAIGAFHAMRRGVVVSVSAGNSGPTLGSVSNVAPWSISVAATLTDRRIISELVLGNGRRVVGNAITVFPNLGKPSLLMDPGGCDHEQLDGKRYKGAVLLCGEGAYISSEAISRTGADGAIVYMFADEDKDTAFSFAIPIVVVMQKEFNHIIDYYNSTRSAAAGRRPAMAGNHYVAFN
;
A
#
# COMPACT_ATOMS: atom_id res chain seq x y z
N MET A 1 -33.48 25.73 20.98
CA MET A 1 -32.08 25.42 21.31
C MET A 1 -31.58 24.42 20.27
N ALA A 2 -30.60 24.78 19.44
CA ALA A 2 -30.01 23.86 18.47
C ALA A 2 -28.74 23.24 19.07
N THR A 3 -28.75 21.94 19.28
CA THR A 3 -27.58 21.18 19.76
C THR A 3 -26.52 21.12 18.66
N ARG A 4 -25.37 21.76 18.89
CA ARG A 4 -24.20 21.61 18.02
C ARG A 4 -23.74 20.15 18.04
N THR A 5 -23.86 19.47 16.91
CA THR A 5 -23.14 18.22 16.67
C THR A 5 -21.64 18.53 16.59
N SER A 6 -20.86 17.87 17.45
CA SER A 6 -19.40 18.02 17.44
C SER A 6 -18.80 17.36 16.19
N PRO A 7 -17.85 18.00 15.47
CA PRO A 7 -17.21 17.39 14.30
C PRO A 7 -16.23 16.26 14.65
N LEU A 8 -15.98 15.99 15.95
CA LEU A 8 -14.98 15.03 16.43
C LEU A 8 -15.10 13.60 15.84
N PRO A 9 -16.30 13.01 15.63
CA PRO A 9 -16.42 11.71 14.97
C PRO A 9 -16.09 11.75 13.47
N LEU A 10 -16.34 12.89 12.81
CA LEU A 10 -15.95 13.10 11.41
C LEU A 10 -14.44 13.30 11.27
N LEU A 11 -13.83 14.00 12.24
CA LEU A 11 -12.37 14.09 12.33
C LEU A 11 -11.77 12.69 12.44
N LEU A 12 -12.30 11.82 13.31
CA LEU A 12 -11.87 10.42 13.43
C LEU A 12 -12.04 9.61 12.14
N ALA A 13 -13.10 9.84 11.37
CA ALA A 13 -13.31 9.19 10.07
C ALA A 13 -12.42 9.74 8.94
N ALA A 14 -11.89 10.97 9.07
CA ALA A 14 -10.84 11.51 8.19
C ALA A 14 -9.43 11.09 8.66
N LEU A 15 -9.25 10.90 9.96
CA LEU A 15 -8.00 10.43 10.58
C LEU A 15 -7.71 8.96 10.23
N SER A 16 -8.73 8.09 10.17
CA SER A 16 -8.60 6.69 9.73
C SER A 16 -8.26 6.52 8.24
N VAL A 17 -8.14 7.63 7.51
CA VAL A 17 -8.00 7.69 6.05
C VAL A 17 -6.63 8.27 5.63
N LEU A 18 -5.84 8.77 6.60
CA LEU A 18 -4.48 9.28 6.42
C LEU A 18 -3.45 8.14 6.40
N PHE A 19 -3.52 7.28 5.40
CA PHE A 19 -2.48 6.30 5.12
C PHE A 19 -1.44 6.88 4.16
N CYS A 20 -0.34 7.41 4.72
CA CYS A 20 0.83 7.87 4.00
C CYS A 20 1.55 6.70 3.29
N HIS A 21 1.05 6.28 2.12
CA HIS A 21 1.72 5.32 1.24
C HIS A 21 2.51 6.05 0.15
N ALA A 22 3.71 6.48 0.53
CA ALA A 22 4.79 6.76 -0.42
C ALA A 22 6.01 5.92 -0.06
N ALA A 23 6.04 4.70 -0.58
CA ALA A 23 7.28 4.01 -0.89
C ALA A 23 7.69 4.32 -2.33
N ALA A 24 7.73 5.62 -2.67
CA ALA A 24 8.40 6.07 -3.89
C ALA A 24 9.86 6.33 -3.54
N VAL A 25 10.65 5.25 -3.49
CA VAL A 25 12.07 5.34 -3.83
C VAL A 25 12.12 5.21 -5.35
N HIS A 26 11.87 6.31 -6.07
CA HIS A 26 12.18 6.34 -7.48
C HIS A 26 13.67 6.67 -7.63
N ASN A 27 14.47 5.64 -7.86
CA ASN A 27 15.72 5.82 -8.61
C ASN A 27 15.38 5.46 -10.07
N PRO A 28 15.74 6.29 -11.07
CA PRO A 28 14.96 6.44 -12.30
C PRO A 28 15.00 5.20 -13.19
N ALA A 29 13.94 4.39 -13.17
CA ALA A 29 13.94 3.07 -13.79
C ALA A 29 12.52 2.47 -13.98
N ALA A 30 12.18 2.04 -15.20
CA ALA A 30 10.83 1.94 -15.78
C ALA A 30 9.86 0.78 -15.38
N ASP A 31 8.56 1.10 -15.40
CA ASP A 31 7.35 0.38 -15.88
C ASP A 31 7.09 -1.14 -15.63
N GLY A 32 5.81 -1.55 -15.40
CA GLY A 32 5.31 -2.92 -15.03
C GLY A 32 4.20 -3.66 -15.87
N ALA A 33 4.19 -5.02 -16.05
CA ALA A 33 3.12 -5.84 -16.73
C ALA A 33 3.14 -7.41 -16.65
N ARG A 34 2.39 -8.01 -15.71
CA ARG A 34 1.42 -9.16 -15.84
C ARG A 34 1.79 -10.67 -16.00
N ILE A 35 0.99 -11.51 -15.31
CA ILE A 35 0.47 -12.87 -15.63
C ILE A 35 -0.80 -13.12 -14.74
N ALA A 36 -1.79 -13.97 -15.06
CA ALA A 36 -2.13 -15.37 -14.65
C ALA A 36 -2.08 -15.83 -13.15
N ALA A 37 -3.11 -16.58 -12.75
CA ALA A 37 -3.37 -17.21 -11.44
C ALA A 37 -2.74 -18.62 -11.26
N ALA A 38 -2.69 -19.16 -10.01
CA ALA A 38 -2.66 -20.60 -9.70
C ALA A 38 -2.86 -20.91 -8.18
N ALA A 39 -3.70 -21.88 -7.81
CA ALA A 39 -3.70 -22.53 -6.47
C ALA A 39 -4.52 -23.84 -6.40
N GLY A 40 -4.14 -24.76 -5.50
CA GLY A 40 -4.86 -26.00 -5.11
C GLY A 40 -4.19 -27.31 -5.55
N ALA A 41 -4.36 -28.49 -4.93
CA ALA A 41 -4.98 -28.94 -3.64
C ALA A 41 -4.63 -30.45 -3.44
N HIS A 42 -4.90 -31.23 -2.37
CA HIS A 42 -5.46 -31.06 -1.00
C HIS A 42 -4.93 -32.22 -0.09
N GLY A 43 -5.22 -32.21 1.21
CA GLY A 43 -5.23 -33.38 2.13
C GLY A 43 -6.37 -33.22 3.15
N ASP A 44 -6.97 -34.30 3.67
CA ASP A 44 -8.37 -34.30 4.16
C ASP A 44 -8.54 -34.46 5.69
N ASP A 45 -9.50 -33.71 6.27
CA ASP A 45 -10.18 -33.96 7.55
C ASP A 45 -11.48 -33.11 7.60
N SER A 46 -12.64 -33.74 7.82
CA SER A 46 -13.92 -33.34 7.18
C SER A 46 -14.72 -32.19 7.84
N THR A 47 -14.13 -31.45 8.79
CA THR A 47 -14.83 -30.34 9.48
C THR A 47 -14.47 -28.96 8.94
N LYS A 48 -15.48 -28.10 8.79
CA LYS A 48 -15.35 -26.71 8.34
C LYS A 48 -15.72 -25.76 9.47
N VAL A 49 -15.11 -24.57 9.46
CA VAL A 49 -15.55 -23.50 10.38
C VAL A 49 -16.78 -22.83 9.78
N TYR A 50 -17.88 -22.80 10.51
CA TYR A 50 -19.07 -22.01 10.19
C TYR A 50 -19.24 -20.89 11.19
N VAL A 51 -19.70 -19.73 10.70
CA VAL A 51 -20.19 -18.59 11.48
C VAL A 51 -21.72 -18.70 11.51
N VAL A 52 -22.25 -18.95 12.70
CA VAL A 52 -23.66 -19.11 13.02
C VAL A 52 -24.14 -17.81 13.68
N PHE A 53 -25.19 -17.19 13.15
CA PHE A 53 -25.88 -16.07 13.80
C PHE A 53 -27.14 -16.56 14.50
N THR A 54 -27.43 -16.02 15.68
CA THR A 54 -28.55 -16.42 16.53
C THR A 54 -29.39 -15.21 16.92
N GLU A 55 -30.64 -15.46 17.32
CA GLU A 55 -31.47 -14.44 17.95
C GLU A 55 -30.87 -13.95 19.27
N ARG A 56 -31.15 -12.70 19.63
CA ARG A 56 -30.75 -12.15 20.93
C ARG A 56 -31.57 -12.81 22.03
N GLN A 57 -30.91 -13.52 22.93
CA GLN A 57 -31.55 -14.10 24.12
C GLN A 57 -32.19 -12.99 24.99
N PRO A 58 -33.54 -12.93 25.13
CA PRO A 58 -34.18 -11.84 25.86
C PRO A 58 -33.86 -11.87 27.36
N ALA A 59 -33.72 -13.06 27.93
CA ALA A 59 -33.40 -13.28 29.34
C ALA A 59 -32.00 -12.78 29.75
N THR A 60 -31.10 -12.53 28.79
CA THR A 60 -29.75 -11.98 29.07
C THR A 60 -29.64 -10.48 28.81
N ALA A 61 -30.75 -9.81 28.47
CA ALA A 61 -30.74 -8.39 28.10
C ALA A 61 -30.59 -7.42 29.29
N GLU A 62 -30.98 -7.85 30.50
CA GLU A 62 -30.90 -7.05 31.74
C GLU A 62 -29.74 -7.48 32.66
N LEU A 63 -28.94 -8.49 32.25
CA LEU A 63 -27.79 -8.97 33.02
C LEU A 63 -26.54 -8.10 32.79
N PRO A 64 -25.62 -8.02 33.78
CA PRO A 64 -24.28 -7.44 33.59
C PRO A 64 -23.52 -8.08 32.42
N GLU A 65 -22.71 -7.32 31.68
CA GLU A 65 -22.08 -7.77 30.41
C GLU A 65 -21.30 -9.09 30.53
N ALA A 66 -20.61 -9.33 31.65
CA ALA A 66 -19.89 -10.57 31.90
C ALA A 66 -20.81 -11.77 32.16
N GLU A 67 -21.92 -11.57 32.89
CA GLU A 67 -22.91 -12.61 33.19
C GLU A 67 -23.77 -12.92 31.95
N ALA A 68 -24.16 -11.90 31.20
CA ALA A 68 -24.79 -12.04 29.89
C ALA A 68 -23.87 -12.81 28.92
N GLY A 69 -22.58 -12.47 28.89
CA GLY A 69 -21.59 -13.16 28.06
C GLY A 69 -21.46 -14.65 28.40
N ALA A 70 -21.45 -15.00 29.69
CA ALA A 70 -21.39 -16.38 30.16
C ALA A 70 -22.68 -17.16 29.84
N ALA A 71 -23.86 -16.56 30.07
CA ALA A 71 -25.15 -17.16 29.75
C ALA A 71 -25.32 -17.39 28.23
N ILE A 72 -24.90 -16.44 27.40
CA ILE A 72 -24.89 -16.56 25.93
C ILE A 72 -23.91 -17.64 25.47
N ALA A 73 -22.71 -17.73 26.08
CA ALA A 73 -21.75 -18.81 25.78
C ALA A 73 -22.31 -20.20 26.14
N SER A 74 -22.99 -20.33 27.29
CA SER A 74 -23.68 -21.58 27.66
C SER A 74 -24.76 -21.95 26.64
N PHE A 75 -25.62 -21.00 26.27
CA PHE A 75 -26.66 -21.23 25.26
C PHE A 75 -26.08 -21.67 23.90
N HIS A 76 -24.99 -21.04 23.44
CA HIS A 76 -24.29 -21.45 22.22
C HIS A 76 -23.66 -22.85 22.35
N HIS A 77 -23.11 -23.18 23.51
CA HIS A 77 -22.54 -24.49 23.80
C HIS A 77 -23.62 -25.58 23.79
N ASP A 78 -24.79 -25.31 24.37
CA ASP A 78 -25.95 -26.23 24.36
C ASP A 78 -26.49 -26.45 22.93
N MET A 79 -26.55 -25.40 22.11
CA MET A 79 -26.92 -25.51 20.68
C MET A 79 -25.94 -26.37 19.89
N ILE A 80 -24.62 -26.24 20.13
CA ILE A 80 -23.61 -27.09 19.48
C ILE A 80 -23.71 -28.52 19.99
N ALA A 81 -23.82 -28.73 21.30
CA ALA A 81 -23.93 -30.05 21.91
C ALA A 81 -25.14 -30.84 21.40
N GLY A 82 -26.27 -30.17 21.17
CA GLY A 82 -27.48 -30.77 20.61
C GLY A 82 -27.38 -31.28 19.17
N VAL A 83 -26.27 -31.01 18.46
CA VAL A 83 -26.08 -31.41 17.05
C VAL A 83 -24.83 -32.25 16.78
N LEU A 84 -24.04 -32.63 17.79
CA LEU A 84 -22.89 -33.52 17.61
C LEU A 84 -23.33 -35.00 17.58
N ASP A 85 -22.65 -35.84 16.80
CA ASP A 85 -22.95 -37.28 16.68
C ASP A 85 -22.16 -38.17 17.64
N ASP A 86 -21.10 -37.66 18.25
CA ASP A 86 -20.07 -38.44 18.94
C ASP A 86 -19.86 -38.02 20.40
N ASP A 87 -19.87 -38.99 21.32
CA ASP A 87 -19.50 -38.83 22.74
C ASP A 87 -18.02 -38.41 22.95
N SER A 88 -17.22 -38.32 21.88
CA SER A 88 -15.76 -38.15 21.92
C SER A 88 -15.25 -36.72 21.74
N SER A 89 -16.12 -35.75 21.39
CA SER A 89 -15.73 -34.33 21.30
C SER A 89 -16.71 -33.43 22.04
N SER A 90 -16.22 -32.57 22.93
CA SER A 90 -17.09 -31.62 23.63
C SER A 90 -17.49 -30.47 22.71
N ALA A 91 -18.67 -29.87 22.94
CA ALA A 91 -19.08 -28.68 22.20
C ALA A 91 -18.10 -27.51 22.39
N ALA A 92 -17.42 -27.42 23.55
CA ALA A 92 -16.35 -26.45 23.80
C ALA A 92 -15.16 -26.61 22.83
N ASP A 93 -14.77 -27.86 22.48
CA ASP A 93 -13.69 -28.12 21.52
C ASP A 93 -14.05 -27.74 20.07
N ARG A 94 -15.35 -27.69 19.77
CA ARG A 94 -15.86 -27.27 18.46
C ARG A 94 -16.00 -25.75 18.34
N VAL A 95 -16.18 -25.01 19.43
CA VAL A 95 -16.28 -23.54 19.40
C VAL A 95 -14.96 -22.91 18.92
N VAL A 96 -15.06 -22.01 17.96
CA VAL A 96 -13.97 -21.13 17.51
C VAL A 96 -14.10 -19.75 18.16
N TYR A 97 -15.32 -19.18 18.23
CA TYR A 97 -15.62 -17.93 18.92
C TYR A 97 -17.08 -17.88 19.39
N HIS A 98 -17.36 -17.13 20.46
CA HIS A 98 -18.72 -16.66 20.75
C HIS A 98 -18.83 -15.16 20.47
N TYR A 99 -19.92 -14.76 19.82
CA TYR A 99 -20.32 -13.38 19.60
C TYR A 99 -21.48 -13.06 20.56
N SER A 100 -21.16 -12.36 21.65
CA SER A 100 -22.07 -12.12 22.78
C SER A 100 -22.30 -10.64 23.12
N ARG A 101 -21.72 -9.72 22.33
CA ARG A 101 -21.83 -8.25 22.52
C ARG A 101 -22.79 -7.62 21.52
N THR A 102 -22.26 -6.99 20.46
CA THR A 102 -23.06 -6.30 19.42
C THR A 102 -23.52 -7.21 18.28
N LEU A 103 -22.87 -8.37 18.13
CA LEU A 103 -23.27 -9.45 17.24
C LEU A 103 -23.70 -10.63 18.12
N HIS A 104 -24.75 -11.36 17.71
CA HIS A 104 -25.29 -12.52 18.42
C HIS A 104 -25.08 -13.78 17.57
N GLY A 105 -24.36 -14.75 18.11
CA GLY A 105 -23.99 -15.97 17.40
C GLY A 105 -22.67 -16.56 17.86
N PHE A 106 -22.14 -17.51 17.10
CA PHE A 106 -20.85 -18.14 17.37
C PHE A 106 -20.19 -18.62 16.08
N ALA A 107 -18.89 -18.86 16.12
CA ALA A 107 -18.20 -19.64 15.09
C ALA A 107 -17.85 -21.01 15.66
N ALA A 108 -18.04 -22.09 14.91
CA ALA A 108 -17.75 -23.46 15.33
C ALA A 108 -17.22 -24.32 14.17
N ARG A 109 -16.42 -25.35 14.49
CA ARG A 109 -15.98 -26.42 13.58
C ARG A 109 -17.04 -27.51 13.54
N LEU A 110 -17.77 -27.58 12.44
CA LEU A 110 -18.86 -28.53 12.23
C LEU A 110 -18.62 -29.33 10.94
N THR A 111 -19.19 -30.53 10.86
CA THR A 111 -19.44 -31.21 9.58
C THR A 111 -20.62 -30.54 8.86
N ASP A 112 -20.79 -30.82 7.56
CA ASP A 112 -21.97 -30.36 6.81
C ASP A 112 -23.30 -30.88 7.43
N ASP A 113 -23.31 -32.09 8.01
CA ASP A 113 -24.51 -32.70 8.63
C ASP A 113 -24.82 -32.17 10.04
N GLU A 114 -23.80 -31.93 10.88
CA GLU A 114 -23.93 -31.16 12.14
C GLU A 114 -24.50 -29.76 11.85
N LYS A 115 -23.95 -29.06 10.85
CA LYS A 115 -24.41 -27.74 10.40
C LYS A 115 -25.85 -27.76 9.85
N ASN A 116 -26.28 -28.83 9.17
CA ASN A 116 -27.63 -28.94 8.61
C ASN A 116 -28.69 -29.15 9.69
N ARG A 117 -28.39 -29.91 10.76
CA ARG A 117 -29.27 -30.01 11.94
C ARG A 117 -29.35 -28.69 12.70
N LEU A 118 -28.21 -28.04 12.89
CA LEU A 118 -28.13 -26.73 13.56
C LEU A 118 -28.97 -25.65 12.87
N ALA A 119 -29.02 -25.68 11.53
CA ALA A 119 -29.87 -24.78 10.74
C ALA A 119 -31.39 -24.99 10.94
N GLY A 120 -31.81 -26.09 11.56
CA GLY A 120 -33.21 -26.40 11.87
C GLY A 120 -33.62 -26.12 13.33
N MET A 121 -32.74 -25.56 14.15
CA MET A 121 -33.03 -25.24 15.56
C MET A 121 -33.66 -23.86 15.72
N ASP A 122 -34.67 -23.76 16.58
CA ASP A 122 -35.29 -22.47 16.95
C ASP A 122 -34.24 -21.50 17.50
N GLY A 123 -34.26 -20.27 17.00
CA GLY A 123 -33.33 -19.19 17.37
C GLY A 123 -32.03 -19.13 16.55
N VAL A 124 -31.79 -20.01 15.59
CA VAL A 124 -30.70 -19.86 14.60
C VAL A 124 -31.19 -19.02 13.41
N LEU A 125 -30.52 -17.90 13.13
CA LEU A 125 -30.89 -16.95 12.07
C LEU A 125 -30.22 -17.25 10.73
N SER A 126 -28.93 -17.57 10.74
CA SER A 126 -28.20 -17.98 9.54
C SER A 126 -26.91 -18.71 9.88
N ILE A 127 -26.40 -19.50 8.92
CA ILE A 127 -25.11 -20.20 9.04
C ILE A 127 -24.31 -20.00 7.75
N HIS A 128 -23.06 -19.57 7.88
CA HIS A 128 -22.17 -19.27 6.76
C HIS A 128 -20.83 -20.00 6.93
N GLU A 129 -20.35 -20.70 5.92
CA GLU A 129 -18.99 -21.26 5.95
C GLU A 129 -17.95 -20.11 6.00
N LYS A 130 -16.85 -20.30 6.72
CA LYS A 130 -15.77 -19.33 6.88
C LYS A 130 -15.16 -18.94 5.54
N VAL A 131 -15.49 -17.74 5.07
CA VAL A 131 -14.81 -17.12 3.92
C VAL A 131 -13.50 -16.47 4.37
N VAL A 132 -12.42 -16.72 3.62
CA VAL A 132 -11.11 -16.09 3.86
C VAL A 132 -10.95 -14.88 2.95
N TYR A 133 -10.91 -13.68 3.54
CA TYR A 133 -10.78 -12.41 2.83
C TYR A 133 -9.33 -11.87 2.88
N ARG A 134 -8.94 -11.10 1.85
CA ARG A 134 -7.63 -10.42 1.69
C ARG A 134 -7.82 -9.11 0.86
N PRO A 135 -7.12 -7.96 1.13
CA PRO A 135 -7.21 -6.73 0.28
C PRO A 135 -6.06 -5.61 0.25
N GLN A 136 -6.17 -4.56 -0.63
CA GLN A 136 -5.30 -3.36 -1.02
C GLN A 136 -4.26 -3.57 -2.20
N THR A 137 -3.91 -2.66 -3.15
CA THR A 137 -4.29 -1.25 -3.57
C THR A 137 -4.84 -1.13 -5.03
N THR A 138 -5.44 -0.01 -5.54
CA THR A 138 -6.60 0.07 -6.53
C THR A 138 -7.83 -0.72 -6.07
N ARG A 139 -7.55 -1.90 -5.53
CA ARG A 139 -8.00 -2.39 -4.23
C ARG A 139 -7.95 -1.39 -3.04
N SER A 140 -7.47 -0.13 -3.18
CA SER A 140 -6.87 0.72 -2.11
C SER A 140 -7.74 1.01 -0.91
N TRP A 141 -9.02 1.08 -1.18
CA TRP A 141 -10.01 1.50 -0.21
C TRP A 141 -10.88 0.30 0.18
N ASP A 142 -10.89 -0.76 -0.64
CA ASP A 142 -11.62 -2.00 -0.39
C ASP A 142 -11.04 -2.80 0.79
N PHE A 143 -9.73 -2.72 1.10
CA PHE A 143 -9.15 -3.34 2.32
C PHE A 143 -9.65 -2.76 3.60
N LEU A 144 -9.65 -1.44 3.61
CA LEU A 144 -10.02 -0.64 4.75
C LEU A 144 -11.54 -0.64 4.94
N GLY A 145 -12.28 -1.40 4.12
CA GLY A 145 -13.75 -1.43 4.14
C GLY A 145 -14.36 -0.11 3.70
N VAL A 146 -13.64 0.69 2.91
CA VAL A 146 -14.06 2.00 2.40
C VAL A 146 -14.51 1.83 0.94
N PRO A 147 -15.78 1.50 0.67
CA PRO A 147 -16.27 1.28 -0.69
C PRO A 147 -16.31 2.59 -1.49
N GLN A 148 -16.46 2.49 -2.82
CA GLN A 148 -16.66 3.66 -3.67
C GLN A 148 -18.02 4.32 -3.37
N HIS A 149 -17.98 5.41 -2.60
CA HIS A 149 -19.17 6.17 -2.23
C HIS A 149 -19.63 7.06 -3.40
N ASN A 150 -20.62 6.59 -4.16
CA ASN A 150 -21.35 7.40 -5.15
C ASN A 150 -22.45 8.27 -4.50
N ASP A 151 -22.39 8.49 -3.18
CA ASP A 151 -23.37 9.29 -2.44
C ASP A 151 -23.14 10.79 -2.68
N ALA A 152 -24.01 11.38 -3.49
CA ALA A 152 -24.00 12.81 -3.81
C ALA A 152 -24.23 13.72 -2.59
N THR A 153 -24.67 13.20 -1.45
CA THR A 153 -24.75 13.96 -0.19
C THR A 153 -23.40 14.05 0.50
N ARG A 154 -22.64 12.94 0.56
CA ARG A 154 -21.29 12.90 1.14
C ARG A 154 -20.30 13.78 0.38
N LEU A 155 -20.32 13.72 -0.96
CA LEU A 155 -19.47 14.55 -1.81
C LEU A 155 -19.65 16.05 -1.54
N LYS A 156 -20.86 16.52 -1.20
CA LYS A 156 -21.09 17.94 -0.86
C LYS A 156 -20.35 18.40 0.40
N PHE A 157 -20.18 17.52 1.39
CA PHE A 157 -19.38 17.83 2.58
C PHE A 157 -17.88 17.69 2.33
N GLU A 158 -17.45 16.73 1.50
CA GLU A 158 -16.04 16.57 1.12
C GLU A 158 -15.52 17.78 0.33
N ASN A 159 -16.36 18.42 -0.48
CA ASN A 159 -16.01 19.61 -1.26
C ASN A 159 -15.52 20.82 -0.44
N ASP A 160 -15.80 20.86 0.87
CA ASP A 160 -15.35 21.93 1.77
C ASP A 160 -14.07 21.59 2.55
N VAL A 161 -13.53 20.37 2.39
CA VAL A 161 -12.26 19.93 2.99
C VAL A 161 -11.10 20.30 2.07
N ILE A 162 -10.02 20.86 2.65
CA ILE A 162 -8.81 21.29 1.95
C ILE A 162 -7.61 20.56 2.56
N ILE A 163 -6.90 19.79 1.74
CA ILE A 163 -5.69 19.06 2.11
C ILE A 163 -4.46 19.81 1.57
N GLY A 164 -3.58 20.24 2.47
CA GLY A 164 -2.26 20.76 2.14
C GLY A 164 -1.28 19.62 1.88
N MET A 165 -0.68 19.58 0.69
CA MET A 165 0.33 18.61 0.30
C MET A 165 1.72 19.27 0.34
N VAL A 166 2.58 18.83 1.27
CA VAL A 166 3.95 19.35 1.43
C VAL A 166 4.91 18.30 0.89
N ASP A 167 5.40 18.49 -0.33
CA ASP A 167 5.98 17.40 -1.16
C ASP A 167 6.85 17.91 -2.34
N THR A 168 7.11 17.09 -3.37
CA THR A 168 7.88 17.42 -4.60
C THR A 168 7.13 18.29 -5.62
N GLY A 169 5.87 18.63 -5.37
CA GLY A 169 5.02 19.42 -6.27
C GLY A 169 3.78 18.66 -6.73
N ILE A 170 3.23 19.02 -7.91
CA ILE A 170 2.15 18.27 -8.55
C ILE A 170 2.25 18.27 -10.08
N TRP A 171 1.80 17.19 -10.73
CA TRP A 171 1.52 17.15 -12.16
C TRP A 171 0.01 17.41 -12.42
N PRO A 172 -0.40 18.65 -12.75
CA PRO A 172 -1.80 19.04 -12.73
C PRO A 172 -2.66 18.37 -13.82
N ASP A 173 -2.05 17.99 -14.95
CA ASP A 173 -2.76 17.43 -16.11
C ASP A 173 -3.17 15.96 -15.92
N SER A 174 -2.94 15.38 -14.74
CA SER A 174 -3.42 14.03 -14.41
C SER A 174 -4.95 14.01 -14.27
N GLU A 175 -5.61 13.00 -14.84
CA GLU A 175 -7.06 12.76 -14.68
C GLU A 175 -7.49 12.70 -13.20
N SER A 176 -6.58 12.29 -12.31
CA SER A 176 -6.80 12.29 -10.86
C SER A 176 -7.07 13.68 -10.28
N PHE A 177 -6.75 14.76 -11.00
CA PHE A 177 -6.93 16.14 -10.58
C PHE A 177 -7.94 16.93 -11.44
N SER A 178 -8.75 16.21 -12.23
CA SER A 178 -9.94 16.79 -12.85
C SER A 178 -10.83 17.47 -11.79
N ASP A 179 -11.34 18.65 -12.11
CA ASP A 179 -12.28 19.39 -11.28
C ASP A 179 -13.73 19.26 -11.73
N GLU A 180 -14.00 18.32 -12.65
CA GLU A 180 -15.35 18.05 -13.16
C GLU A 180 -16.34 17.73 -12.02
N GLY A 181 -17.44 18.49 -12.01
CA GLY A 181 -18.50 18.39 -11.01
C GLY A 181 -18.18 19.03 -9.65
N LEU A 182 -17.02 19.65 -9.47
CA LEU A 182 -16.69 20.39 -8.25
C LEU A 182 -17.19 21.84 -8.31
N PRO A 183 -17.82 22.37 -7.24
CA PRO A 183 -18.17 23.79 -7.15
C PRO A 183 -16.90 24.65 -6.93
N PRO A 184 -16.99 25.99 -6.97
CA PRO A 184 -15.86 26.87 -6.64
C PRO A 184 -15.16 26.55 -5.30
N PRO A 185 -13.92 27.02 -5.08
CA PRO A 185 -13.19 26.79 -3.83
C PRO A 185 -13.96 27.29 -2.60
N PRO A 186 -13.83 26.65 -1.43
CA PRO A 186 -14.58 27.02 -0.23
C PRO A 186 -14.27 28.46 0.21
N PRO A 187 -15.25 29.27 0.67
CA PRO A 187 -15.05 30.69 1.03
C PRO A 187 -14.04 30.95 2.17
N LYS A 188 -13.64 29.90 2.91
CA LYS A 188 -12.59 29.98 3.95
C LYS A 188 -11.17 30.04 3.37
N TRP A 189 -11.00 29.59 2.12
CA TRP A 189 -9.72 29.48 1.43
C TRP A 189 -9.13 30.86 1.13
N LYS A 190 -7.86 31.05 1.49
CA LYS A 190 -7.13 32.32 1.28
C LYS A 190 -5.84 32.15 0.47
N GLY A 191 -5.44 30.91 0.22
CA GLY A 191 -4.22 30.62 -0.51
C GLY A 191 -4.28 31.00 -1.98
N VAL A 192 -3.10 31.04 -2.57
CA VAL A 192 -2.90 31.54 -3.93
C VAL A 192 -2.38 30.45 -4.86
N CYS A 193 -2.72 30.59 -6.13
CA CYS A 193 -1.97 29.95 -7.19
C CYS A 193 -0.75 30.83 -7.52
N SER A 194 0.47 30.28 -7.48
CA SER A 194 1.67 31.03 -7.86
C SER A 194 1.55 31.54 -9.29
N LYS A 195 2.01 32.78 -9.56
CA LYS A 195 1.85 33.46 -10.86
C LYS A 195 2.43 32.67 -12.04
N ASN A 196 3.40 31.80 -11.77
CA ASN A 196 4.08 30.97 -12.76
C ASN A 196 3.46 29.56 -12.90
N PHE A 197 2.30 29.31 -12.28
CA PHE A 197 1.55 28.07 -12.36
C PHE A 197 0.10 28.40 -12.74
N THR A 198 -0.26 28.20 -14.01
CA THR A 198 -1.59 28.54 -14.54
C THR A 198 -2.62 27.42 -14.41
N SER A 199 -2.24 26.28 -13.83
CA SER A 199 -3.03 25.05 -13.82
C SER A 199 -3.81 24.79 -12.53
N CYS A 200 -3.99 25.80 -11.67
CA CYS A 200 -4.98 25.68 -10.59
C CYS A 200 -6.40 25.68 -11.19
N ASN A 201 -7.26 24.84 -10.62
CA ASN A 201 -8.65 24.64 -11.01
C ASN A 201 -9.50 24.46 -9.75
N ASN A 202 -10.74 23.98 -9.83
CA ASN A 202 -11.53 23.74 -8.62
C ASN A 202 -11.06 22.52 -7.81
N LYS A 203 -10.11 21.71 -8.31
CA LYS A 203 -9.52 20.57 -7.58
C LYS A 203 -8.21 20.95 -6.89
N ILE A 204 -7.25 21.49 -7.64
CA ILE A 204 -6.00 22.08 -7.16
C ILE A 204 -6.24 23.58 -6.99
N ILE A 205 -6.61 24.00 -5.78
CA ILE A 205 -7.07 25.37 -5.50
C ILE A 205 -5.94 26.33 -5.08
N GLY A 206 -4.75 25.79 -4.85
CA GLY A 206 -3.54 26.53 -4.48
C GLY A 206 -2.28 25.77 -4.85
N ALA A 207 -1.23 26.51 -5.20
CA ALA A 207 0.04 25.94 -5.64
C ALA A 207 1.18 26.93 -5.39
N ARG A 208 2.12 26.56 -4.51
CA ARG A 208 3.33 27.34 -4.17
C ARG A 208 4.57 26.46 -4.17
N SER A 209 5.73 27.09 -4.32
CA SER A 209 7.05 26.49 -4.27
C SER A 209 7.94 27.30 -3.32
N TYR A 210 8.91 26.62 -2.71
CA TYR A 210 9.83 27.19 -1.73
C TYR A 210 11.21 26.57 -1.98
N TYR A 211 12.23 27.41 -2.19
CA TYR A 211 13.60 26.97 -2.41
C TYR A 211 14.59 28.05 -1.93
N GLY A 212 15.13 27.87 -0.71
CA GLY A 212 16.03 28.86 -0.09
C GLY A 212 15.40 30.26 0.00
N GLY A 213 14.08 30.34 0.21
CA GLY A 213 13.31 31.59 0.21
C GLY A 213 12.87 32.11 -1.18
N ASN A 214 13.24 31.44 -2.29
CA ASN A 214 12.69 31.76 -3.61
C ASN A 214 11.34 31.07 -3.82
N THR A 215 10.26 31.86 -3.93
CA THR A 215 8.89 31.37 -4.11
C THR A 215 8.34 31.50 -5.53
N THR A 216 9.22 31.79 -6.51
CA THR A 216 8.85 32.03 -7.92
C THR A 216 9.07 30.83 -8.84
N LEU A 217 9.66 29.74 -8.33
CA LEU A 217 9.99 28.54 -9.10
C LEU A 217 8.74 27.74 -9.48
N SER A 218 8.90 26.82 -10.44
CA SER A 218 7.79 25.96 -10.89
C SER A 218 7.32 25.02 -9.77
N VAL A 219 6.00 24.91 -9.60
CA VAL A 219 5.34 23.94 -8.69
C VAL A 219 5.18 22.57 -9.35
N LEU A 220 5.56 22.42 -10.63
CA LEU A 220 5.48 21.15 -11.34
C LEU A 220 6.32 20.08 -10.64
N ASP A 221 5.70 18.93 -10.44
CA ASP A 221 6.38 17.70 -10.06
C ASP A 221 7.18 17.18 -11.25
N ARG A 222 8.44 16.85 -11.00
CA ARG A 222 9.36 16.25 -11.99
C ARG A 222 9.93 14.92 -11.51
N GLU A 223 9.56 14.49 -10.31
CA GLU A 223 10.04 13.26 -9.68
C GLU A 223 8.87 12.25 -9.56
N GLY A 224 7.68 12.71 -9.13
CA GLY A 224 6.44 11.94 -9.16
C GLY A 224 5.81 11.65 -7.78
N HIS A 225 6.57 11.77 -6.69
CA HIS A 225 6.17 11.46 -5.33
C HIS A 225 4.98 12.33 -4.87
N GLY A 226 5.05 13.65 -5.04
CA GLY A 226 3.96 14.58 -4.72
C GLY A 226 2.68 14.34 -5.53
N THR A 227 2.82 13.97 -6.80
CA THR A 227 1.70 13.55 -7.64
C THR A 227 1.06 12.24 -7.14
N HIS A 228 1.88 11.28 -6.70
CA HIS A 228 1.43 10.00 -6.15
C HIS A 228 0.76 10.15 -4.78
N THR A 229 1.32 10.97 -3.87
CA THR A 229 0.74 11.23 -2.55
C THR A 229 -0.56 12.01 -2.65
N ALA A 230 -0.62 13.06 -3.48
CA ALA A 230 -1.82 13.87 -3.67
C ALA A 230 -2.97 13.08 -4.32
N SER A 231 -2.68 12.23 -5.30
CA SER A 231 -3.69 11.35 -5.91
C SER A 231 -4.14 10.22 -4.97
N THR A 232 -3.27 9.73 -4.08
CA THR A 232 -3.66 8.81 -3.00
C THR A 232 -4.56 9.49 -1.95
N ALA A 233 -4.26 10.72 -1.55
CA ALA A 233 -5.07 11.45 -0.57
C ALA A 233 -6.45 11.86 -1.12
N ALA A 234 -6.50 12.46 -2.31
CA ALA A 234 -7.73 13.06 -2.85
C ALA A 234 -7.94 12.88 -4.36
N GLY A 235 -7.23 11.98 -5.06
CA GLY A 235 -7.46 11.73 -6.48
C GLY A 235 -8.95 11.47 -6.82
N ARG A 236 -9.41 12.02 -7.95
CA ARG A 236 -10.71 11.65 -8.55
C ARG A 236 -10.71 10.17 -8.95
N ALA A 237 -11.90 9.63 -9.18
CA ALA A 237 -12.04 8.28 -9.69
C ALA A 237 -11.65 8.24 -11.18
N VAL A 238 -10.57 7.53 -11.51
CA VAL A 238 -10.06 7.30 -12.87
C VAL A 238 -10.24 5.84 -13.21
N ALA A 239 -11.19 5.54 -14.10
CA ALA A 239 -11.52 4.18 -14.51
C ALA A 239 -10.51 3.63 -15.54
N GLY A 240 -10.17 2.35 -15.44
CA GLY A 240 -9.22 1.70 -16.35
C GLY A 240 -7.74 2.04 -16.07
N ALA A 241 -7.46 2.76 -14.98
CA ALA A 241 -6.11 3.08 -14.54
C ALA A 241 -5.28 1.80 -14.33
N SER A 242 -4.10 1.76 -14.93
CA SER A 242 -3.14 0.66 -14.82
C SER A 242 -1.74 1.11 -15.25
N LEU A 243 -0.70 0.49 -14.70
CA LEU A 243 0.67 0.63 -15.22
C LEU A 243 0.91 -0.52 -16.19
N GLY A 244 0.97 -0.28 -17.51
CA GLY A 244 1.12 -1.35 -18.50
C GLY A 244 0.06 -2.46 -18.42
N GLY A 245 -1.08 -2.18 -17.78
CA GLY A 245 -2.09 -3.18 -17.45
C GLY A 245 -1.94 -3.88 -16.09
N LEU A 246 -0.84 -3.73 -15.34
CA LEU A 246 -0.78 -4.11 -13.91
C LEU A 246 -1.82 -3.35 -13.09
N ALA A 247 -2.25 -3.96 -12.00
CA ALA A 247 -3.06 -3.31 -10.97
C ALA A 247 -4.37 -2.70 -11.50
N GLY A 248 -4.82 -3.14 -12.69
CA GLY A 248 -5.89 -2.50 -13.44
C GLY A 248 -7.21 -2.42 -12.67
N GLY A 249 -7.80 -1.22 -12.63
CA GLY A 249 -9.06 -0.98 -11.94
C GLY A 249 -9.46 0.50 -11.99
N THR A 250 -10.22 0.93 -10.99
CA THR A 250 -10.50 2.36 -10.77
C THR A 250 -9.52 2.90 -9.74
N ALA A 251 -8.58 3.75 -10.16
CA ALA A 251 -7.77 4.51 -9.22
C ALA A 251 -8.64 5.60 -8.60
N ARG A 252 -8.51 5.83 -7.28
CA ARG A 252 -9.15 6.96 -6.59
C ARG A 252 -8.40 7.27 -5.31
N GLY A 253 -8.50 8.52 -4.88
CA GLY A 253 -8.05 8.94 -3.57
C GLY A 253 -9.01 8.57 -2.45
N ALA A 254 -8.50 8.77 -1.25
CA ALA A 254 -9.18 8.60 0.03
C ALA A 254 -10.46 9.45 0.13
N VAL A 255 -10.37 10.74 -0.23
CA VAL A 255 -11.47 11.72 -0.22
C VAL A 255 -11.59 12.42 -1.59
N PRO A 256 -12.23 11.79 -2.61
CA PRO A 256 -12.25 12.31 -3.97
C PRO A 256 -12.90 13.69 -4.15
N GLY A 257 -13.76 14.13 -3.21
CA GLY A 257 -14.34 15.48 -3.20
C GLY A 257 -13.42 16.58 -2.64
N ALA A 258 -12.42 16.23 -1.82
CA ALA A 258 -11.57 17.22 -1.14
C ALA A 258 -10.72 18.04 -2.10
N ARG A 259 -10.36 19.26 -1.70
CA ARG A 259 -9.49 20.17 -2.45
C ARG A 259 -8.03 19.90 -2.11
N LEU A 260 -7.15 20.17 -3.07
CA LEU A 260 -5.70 20.09 -2.92
C LEU A 260 -5.10 21.50 -2.93
N ALA A 261 -4.24 21.77 -1.95
CA ALA A 261 -3.35 22.92 -1.92
C ALA A 261 -1.90 22.41 -1.88
N VAL A 262 -1.07 22.78 -2.86
CA VAL A 262 0.25 22.18 -3.06
C VAL A 262 1.35 23.13 -2.63
N TYR A 263 2.28 22.63 -1.81
CA TYR A 263 3.43 23.35 -1.28
C TYR A 263 4.70 22.55 -1.60
N LYS A 264 5.36 22.91 -2.71
CA LYS A 264 6.59 22.24 -3.15
C LYS A 264 7.77 22.72 -2.31
N VAL A 265 8.35 21.82 -1.51
CA VAL A 265 9.52 22.08 -0.66
C VAL A 265 10.71 21.15 -0.95
N CYS A 266 10.50 20.12 -1.78
CA CYS A 266 11.50 19.12 -2.13
C CYS A 266 12.01 19.30 -3.57
N TRP A 267 13.32 19.13 -3.71
CA TRP A 267 14.13 19.34 -4.91
C TRP A 267 15.16 18.21 -5.05
N GLU A 268 16.11 18.31 -5.98
CA GLU A 268 17.06 17.22 -6.30
C GLU A 268 18.03 16.93 -5.13
N GLU A 269 18.32 17.94 -4.31
CA GLU A 269 19.10 17.86 -3.07
C GLU A 269 18.30 17.42 -1.83
N GLY A 270 16.98 17.22 -1.96
CA GLY A 270 16.07 16.92 -0.85
C GLY A 270 15.19 18.12 -0.46
N CYS A 271 14.79 18.18 0.81
CA CYS A 271 13.83 19.15 1.33
C CYS A 271 14.45 19.93 2.49
N SER A 272 14.53 21.27 2.39
CA SER A 272 15.19 22.11 3.40
C SER A 272 14.28 22.40 4.61
N SER A 273 14.86 22.69 5.77
CA SER A 273 14.09 22.93 6.99
C SER A 273 13.36 24.27 6.96
N GLU A 274 13.97 25.28 6.34
CA GLU A 274 13.43 26.61 6.13
C GLU A 274 12.25 26.63 5.13
N ASP A 275 12.34 25.85 4.04
CA ASP A 275 11.27 25.77 3.05
C ASP A 275 10.08 24.95 3.58
N ILE A 276 10.34 23.88 4.36
CA ILE A 276 9.30 23.16 5.12
C ILE A 276 8.56 24.09 6.06
N LEU A 277 9.26 24.84 6.91
CA LEU A 277 8.63 25.74 7.89
C LEU A 277 7.85 26.88 7.21
N ALA A 278 8.36 27.43 6.10
CA ALA A 278 7.64 28.41 5.30
C ALA A 278 6.32 27.85 4.74
N ALA A 279 6.35 26.63 4.17
CA ALA A 279 5.17 25.94 3.68
C ALA A 279 4.13 25.64 4.77
N PHE A 280 4.58 25.26 5.98
CA PHE A 280 3.68 25.04 7.12
C PHE A 280 2.96 26.33 7.55
N ASP A 281 3.68 27.45 7.73
CA ASP A 281 3.07 28.73 8.12
C ASP A 281 2.04 29.21 7.09
N ASP A 282 2.41 29.13 5.81
CA ASP A 282 1.55 29.46 4.68
C ASP A 282 0.29 28.57 4.60
N ALA A 283 0.44 27.25 4.73
CA ALA A 283 -0.69 26.32 4.69
C ALA A 283 -1.70 26.55 5.82
N ILE A 284 -1.19 26.83 7.02
CA ILE A 284 -2.00 27.17 8.19
C ILE A 284 -2.74 28.51 7.98
N ALA A 285 -2.06 29.52 7.42
CA ALA A 285 -2.64 30.83 7.14
C ALA A 285 -3.73 30.79 6.05
N ASP A 286 -3.53 29.95 5.03
CA ASP A 286 -4.45 29.75 3.90
C ASP A 286 -5.78 29.09 4.29
N GLY A 287 -5.79 28.36 5.42
CA GLY A 287 -6.96 27.66 5.93
C GLY A 287 -7.15 26.24 5.41
N VAL A 288 -6.06 25.48 5.24
CA VAL A 288 -6.15 24.01 5.07
C VAL A 288 -6.73 23.36 6.34
N ASP A 289 -7.42 22.23 6.21
CA ASP A 289 -7.94 21.46 7.35
C ASP A 289 -6.96 20.37 7.80
N VAL A 290 -6.21 19.81 6.85
CA VAL A 290 -5.25 18.73 7.05
C VAL A 290 -3.99 19.03 6.25
N ILE A 291 -2.82 18.76 6.83
CA ILE A 291 -1.53 18.73 6.13
C ILE A 291 -1.08 17.27 6.01
N SER A 292 -0.76 16.85 4.79
CA SER A 292 -0.07 15.60 4.49
C SER A 292 1.35 15.91 4.05
N ALA A 293 2.32 15.50 4.84
CA ALA A 293 3.74 15.74 4.58
C ALA A 293 4.50 14.41 4.66
N SER A 294 4.77 13.81 3.51
CA SER A 294 5.39 12.49 3.37
C SER A 294 6.92 12.53 3.56
N LEU A 295 7.38 13.37 4.51
CA LEU A 295 8.76 13.82 4.67
C LEU A 295 9.29 13.44 6.06
N GLY A 296 10.61 13.23 6.17
CA GLY A 296 11.27 13.01 7.46
C GLY A 296 12.78 12.84 7.30
N SER A 297 13.52 13.06 8.38
CA SER A 297 14.95 12.78 8.47
C SER A 297 15.22 11.27 8.61
N GLY A 298 16.48 10.86 8.44
CA GLY A 298 16.90 9.46 8.68
C GLY A 298 16.94 9.05 10.16
N ILE A 299 16.90 10.02 11.08
CA ILE A 299 16.92 9.88 12.55
C ILE A 299 15.91 10.85 13.18
N ALA A 300 15.45 10.58 14.40
CA ALA A 300 14.66 11.52 15.19
C ALA A 300 15.53 12.61 15.84
N PHE A 301 14.94 13.80 16.05
CA PHE A 301 15.55 14.92 16.77
C PHE A 301 14.68 15.34 17.97
N ASP A 302 15.19 16.21 18.84
CA ASP A 302 14.39 16.89 19.86
C ASP A 302 13.32 17.76 19.17
N TYR A 303 12.10 17.80 19.70
CA TYR A 303 10.99 18.57 19.15
C TYR A 303 11.30 20.06 18.95
N ALA A 304 12.19 20.64 19.76
CA ALA A 304 12.61 22.04 19.62
C ALA A 304 13.64 22.28 18.50
N ALA A 305 14.17 21.21 17.90
CA ALA A 305 15.14 21.24 16.80
C ALA A 305 14.60 20.60 15.50
N ASP A 306 13.47 19.90 15.56
CA ASP A 306 12.82 19.26 14.41
C ASP A 306 11.84 20.22 13.70
N PRO A 307 12.09 20.62 12.44
CA PRO A 307 11.17 21.49 11.68
C PRO A 307 9.79 20.85 11.45
N MET A 308 9.70 19.52 11.35
CA MET A 308 8.42 18.81 11.18
C MET A 308 7.59 18.90 12.47
N ALA A 309 8.21 18.66 13.62
CA ALA A 309 7.58 18.84 14.92
C ALA A 309 7.14 20.29 15.16
N ILE A 310 7.99 21.28 14.86
CA ILE A 310 7.68 22.71 15.05
C ILE A 310 6.49 23.13 14.16
N GLY A 311 6.53 22.81 12.86
CA GLY A 311 5.44 23.11 11.92
C GLY A 311 4.12 22.47 12.35
N ALA A 312 4.16 21.19 12.74
CA ALA A 312 2.99 20.47 13.20
C ALA A 312 2.41 21.00 14.53
N PHE A 313 3.25 21.49 15.45
CA PHE A 313 2.79 22.10 16.70
C PHE A 313 1.96 23.37 16.43
N HIS A 314 2.42 24.19 15.48
CA HIS A 314 1.71 25.40 15.06
C HIS A 314 0.41 25.07 14.30
N ALA A 315 0.40 24.00 13.50
CA ALA A 315 -0.80 23.49 12.85
C ALA A 315 -1.87 23.01 13.86
N MET A 316 -1.48 22.14 14.80
CA MET A 316 -2.36 21.65 15.87
C MET A 316 -2.98 22.81 16.66
N ARG A 317 -2.19 23.83 17.02
CA ARG A 317 -2.66 25.04 17.73
C ARG A 317 -3.71 25.86 16.96
N ARG A 318 -3.86 25.64 15.65
CA ARG A 318 -4.90 26.26 14.81
C ARG A 318 -6.04 25.29 14.44
N GLY A 319 -6.01 24.07 14.96
CA GLY A 319 -7.00 23.03 14.65
C GLY A 319 -6.72 22.27 13.35
N VAL A 320 -5.53 22.44 12.76
CA VAL A 320 -5.10 21.73 11.55
C VAL A 320 -4.43 20.43 11.95
N VAL A 321 -4.89 19.32 11.37
CA VAL A 321 -4.33 17.97 11.60
C VAL A 321 -3.11 17.75 10.71
N VAL A 322 -2.07 17.08 11.20
CA VAL A 322 -0.85 16.79 10.42
C VAL A 322 -0.56 15.29 10.39
N SER A 323 -0.50 14.73 9.18
CA SER A 323 -0.07 13.36 8.90
C SER A 323 1.33 13.35 8.32
N VAL A 324 2.19 12.49 8.87
CA VAL A 324 3.60 12.33 8.49
C VAL A 324 3.97 10.85 8.38
N SER A 325 4.94 10.53 7.52
CA SER A 325 5.47 9.16 7.43
C SER A 325 6.34 8.82 8.64
N ALA A 326 6.34 7.56 9.08
CA ALA A 326 7.25 7.10 10.16
C ALA A 326 8.73 7.07 9.74
N GLY A 327 9.00 7.05 8.42
CA GLY A 327 10.33 6.90 7.84
C GLY A 327 10.62 5.47 7.36
N ASN A 328 11.55 5.34 6.42
CA ASN A 328 11.90 4.06 5.76
C ASN A 328 13.21 3.43 6.30
N SER A 329 13.79 3.98 7.38
CA SER A 329 15.03 3.51 8.02
C SER A 329 14.90 2.22 8.85
N GLY A 330 13.72 1.58 8.83
CA GLY A 330 13.44 0.36 9.58
C GLY A 330 14.15 -0.88 9.05
N PRO A 331 14.03 -2.02 9.76
CA PRO A 331 13.15 -2.30 10.90
C PRO A 331 13.85 -2.29 12.26
N THR A 332 15.09 -1.79 12.35
CA THR A 332 15.82 -1.71 13.63
C THR A 332 15.04 -0.90 14.68
N LEU A 333 15.09 -1.31 15.95
CA LEU A 333 14.35 -0.64 17.02
C LEU A 333 14.81 0.83 17.16
N GLY A 334 13.84 1.75 17.17
CA GLY A 334 14.10 3.20 17.27
C GLY A 334 14.33 3.91 15.93
N SER A 335 14.07 3.26 14.79
CA SER A 335 14.26 3.84 13.45
C SER A 335 13.21 4.86 12.99
N VAL A 336 12.21 5.19 13.82
CA VAL A 336 11.14 6.15 13.47
C VAL A 336 11.67 7.57 13.64
N SER A 337 11.54 8.42 12.63
CA SER A 337 12.06 9.80 12.68
C SER A 337 11.03 10.83 13.10
N ASN A 338 9.80 10.77 12.57
CA ASN A 338 8.71 11.63 13.00
C ASN A 338 8.06 11.09 14.29
N VAL A 339 8.37 11.70 15.45
CA VAL A 339 7.97 11.20 16.78
C VAL A 339 7.16 12.21 17.62
N ALA A 340 6.76 13.34 17.03
CA ALA A 340 6.04 14.41 17.73
C ALA A 340 4.62 13.98 18.17
N PRO A 341 4.24 14.09 19.47
CA PRO A 341 2.93 13.62 19.98
C PRO A 341 1.68 14.31 19.42
N TRP A 342 1.86 15.42 18.71
CA TRP A 342 0.81 16.21 18.05
C TRP A 342 0.68 15.95 16.54
N SER A 343 1.50 15.05 16.01
CA SER A 343 1.44 14.57 14.63
C SER A 343 0.90 13.13 14.60
N ILE A 344 0.34 12.72 13.47
CA ILE A 344 0.01 11.31 13.20
C ILE A 344 1.14 10.71 12.38
N SER A 345 2.00 9.94 13.06
CA SER A 345 3.09 9.22 12.42
C SER A 345 2.59 7.87 11.88
N VAL A 346 2.68 7.72 10.56
CA VAL A 346 2.07 6.61 9.82
C VAL A 346 3.14 5.61 9.38
N ALA A 347 3.04 4.37 9.85
CA ALA A 347 3.84 3.25 9.36
C ALA A 347 3.24 2.68 8.07
N ALA A 348 4.09 2.10 7.21
CA ALA A 348 3.66 1.32 6.04
C ALA A 348 3.36 -0.13 6.45
N THR A 349 2.38 -0.75 5.79
CA THR A 349 2.07 -2.18 5.92
C THR A 349 1.92 -2.79 4.54
N LEU A 350 2.13 -4.12 4.46
CA LEU A 350 1.71 -4.88 3.30
C LEU A 350 0.18 -4.91 3.19
N THR A 351 -0.23 -5.25 1.99
CA THR A 351 -1.60 -5.39 1.50
C THR A 351 -1.76 -6.82 1.00
N ASP A 352 -2.93 -7.25 0.52
CA ASP A 352 -3.01 -8.58 -0.11
C ASP A 352 -2.31 -8.68 -1.44
N ARG A 353 -2.30 -7.58 -2.20
CA ARG A 353 -2.01 -7.66 -3.62
C ARG A 353 -0.52 -7.54 -3.87
N ARG A 354 0.12 -8.70 -3.99
CA ARG A 354 1.53 -8.80 -4.38
C ARG A 354 1.67 -8.78 -5.90
N ILE A 355 2.54 -7.88 -6.39
CA ILE A 355 3.04 -7.90 -7.76
C ILE A 355 4.34 -8.69 -7.75
N ILE A 356 4.43 -9.75 -8.54
CA ILE A 356 5.64 -10.58 -8.68
C ILE A 356 6.13 -10.64 -10.12
N SER A 357 7.37 -11.05 -10.29
CA SER A 357 7.98 -11.37 -11.56
C SER A 357 8.47 -12.82 -11.55
N GLU A 358 7.99 -13.62 -12.49
CA GLU A 358 8.33 -15.04 -12.60
C GLU A 358 9.28 -15.31 -13.77
N LEU A 359 10.31 -16.08 -13.46
CA LEU A 359 11.34 -16.56 -14.37
C LEU A 359 11.15 -18.06 -14.60
N VAL A 360 11.24 -18.52 -15.85
CA VAL A 360 11.23 -19.95 -16.19
C VAL A 360 12.61 -20.33 -16.69
N LEU A 361 13.33 -21.14 -15.93
CA LEU A 361 14.65 -21.65 -16.29
C LEU A 361 14.55 -22.69 -17.41
N GLY A 362 15.64 -22.92 -18.16
CA GLY A 362 15.65 -23.85 -19.30
C GLY A 362 15.39 -25.32 -18.94
N ASN A 363 15.42 -25.69 -17.66
CA ASN A 363 14.97 -26.99 -17.14
C ASN A 363 13.47 -27.04 -16.77
N GLY A 364 12.71 -25.98 -17.04
CA GLY A 364 11.28 -25.86 -16.71
C GLY A 364 10.99 -25.40 -15.27
N ARG A 365 12.01 -25.18 -14.43
CA ARG A 365 11.82 -24.69 -13.05
C ARG A 365 11.36 -23.23 -13.08
N ARG A 366 10.25 -22.95 -12.39
CA ARG A 366 9.72 -21.60 -12.16
C ARG A 366 10.36 -21.00 -10.91
N VAL A 367 10.73 -19.72 -10.96
CA VAL A 367 11.29 -18.95 -9.85
C VAL A 367 10.54 -17.63 -9.73
N VAL A 368 10.06 -17.33 -8.54
CA VAL A 368 9.31 -16.10 -8.23
C VAL A 368 10.27 -15.07 -7.62
N GLY A 369 10.26 -13.86 -8.16
CA GLY A 369 10.96 -12.71 -7.62
C GLY A 369 10.08 -11.46 -7.56
N ASN A 370 10.65 -10.39 -7.01
CA ASN A 370 9.99 -9.11 -6.78
C ASN A 370 10.48 -8.08 -7.81
N ALA A 371 9.61 -7.71 -8.75
CA ALA A 371 9.81 -6.58 -9.65
C ALA A 371 8.48 -6.20 -10.32
N ILE A 372 8.38 -4.92 -10.70
CA ILE A 372 7.30 -4.29 -11.45
C ILE A 372 7.86 -4.06 -12.88
N THR A 373 7.69 -4.99 -13.82
CA THR A 373 8.31 -4.94 -15.17
C THR A 373 7.32 -5.09 -16.37
N VAL A 374 7.18 -4.08 -17.25
CA VAL A 374 6.27 -4.05 -18.45
C VAL A 374 6.72 -4.97 -19.56
N PHE A 375 8.02 -5.25 -19.56
CA PHE A 375 8.70 -5.56 -20.80
C PHE A 375 8.16 -6.87 -21.40
N PRO A 376 8.12 -6.96 -22.74
CA PRO A 376 7.72 -8.19 -23.40
C PRO A 376 8.56 -9.38 -22.93
N ASN A 377 7.99 -10.58 -23.06
CA ASN A 377 8.69 -11.82 -22.75
C ASN A 377 10.00 -11.90 -23.57
N LEU A 378 11.12 -12.20 -22.89
CA LEU A 378 12.47 -12.19 -23.48
C LEU A 378 12.78 -13.43 -24.35
N GLY A 379 11.85 -14.38 -24.45
CA GLY A 379 12.03 -15.64 -25.15
C GLY A 379 13.02 -16.53 -24.40
N LYS A 380 14.16 -16.83 -25.04
CA LYS A 380 15.17 -17.76 -24.51
C LYS A 380 16.57 -17.12 -24.46
N PRO A 381 16.76 -16.04 -23.67
CA PRO A 381 18.06 -15.39 -23.55
C PRO A 381 19.07 -16.35 -22.88
N SER A 382 20.35 -16.15 -23.19
CA SER A 382 21.42 -16.82 -22.44
C SER A 382 21.46 -16.28 -21.01
N LEU A 383 21.75 -17.13 -20.02
CA LEU A 383 22.16 -16.65 -18.70
C LEU A 383 23.67 -16.48 -18.66
N LEU A 384 24.14 -15.35 -18.15
CA LEU A 384 25.56 -15.07 -17.95
C LEU A 384 25.79 -14.51 -16.55
N MET A 385 26.69 -15.12 -15.79
CA MET A 385 27.16 -14.55 -14.52
C MET A 385 28.15 -13.42 -14.80
N ASP A 386 27.92 -12.23 -14.26
CA ASP A 386 28.93 -11.17 -14.26
C ASP A 386 29.91 -11.40 -13.10
N PRO A 387 31.22 -11.58 -13.34
CA PRO A 387 32.20 -11.76 -12.26
C PRO A 387 32.39 -10.51 -11.38
N GLY A 388 31.91 -9.34 -11.82
CA GLY A 388 31.92 -8.10 -11.03
C GLY A 388 30.64 -7.88 -10.20
N GLY A 389 29.75 -8.88 -10.12
CA GLY A 389 28.49 -8.77 -9.36
C GLY A 389 27.47 -7.77 -9.93
N CYS A 390 27.68 -7.28 -11.15
CA CYS A 390 26.98 -6.13 -11.73
C CYS A 390 27.25 -4.79 -11.03
N ASP A 391 28.41 -4.62 -10.37
CA ASP A 391 28.87 -3.30 -9.97
C ASP A 391 29.03 -2.37 -11.18
N HIS A 392 28.62 -1.11 -11.01
CA HIS A 392 28.54 -0.13 -12.08
C HIS A 392 29.90 0.26 -12.68
N GLU A 393 30.97 0.34 -11.89
CA GLU A 393 32.32 0.61 -12.39
C GLU A 393 32.84 -0.58 -13.20
N GLN A 394 32.57 -1.79 -12.68
CA GLN A 394 32.99 -3.04 -13.33
C GLN A 394 32.16 -3.41 -14.57
N LEU A 395 31.01 -2.78 -14.81
CA LEU A 395 30.22 -2.99 -16.02
C LEU A 395 30.71 -2.15 -17.22
N ASP A 396 31.54 -1.12 -17.01
CA ASP A 396 32.02 -0.28 -18.11
C ASP A 396 32.87 -1.07 -19.13
N GLY A 397 32.77 -0.69 -20.40
CA GLY A 397 33.40 -1.37 -21.53
C GLY A 397 32.85 -2.78 -21.85
N LYS A 398 32.14 -3.46 -20.94
CA LYS A 398 31.60 -4.82 -21.15
C LYS A 398 30.43 -4.84 -22.14
N ARG A 399 30.14 -6.02 -22.72
CA ARG A 399 29.07 -6.23 -23.71
C ARG A 399 28.35 -7.56 -23.48
N TYR A 400 27.04 -7.49 -23.29
CA TYR A 400 26.21 -8.63 -22.84
C TYR A 400 24.93 -8.88 -23.66
N LYS A 401 24.87 -8.34 -24.88
CA LYS A 401 23.74 -8.50 -25.80
C LYS A 401 23.32 -9.95 -26.03
N GLY A 402 22.01 -10.24 -25.95
CA GLY A 402 21.45 -11.59 -26.08
C GLY A 402 21.47 -12.39 -24.78
N ALA A 403 21.76 -11.75 -23.64
CA ALA A 403 21.86 -12.40 -22.35
C ALA A 403 21.19 -11.63 -21.21
N VAL A 404 20.68 -12.38 -20.25
CA VAL A 404 20.25 -11.90 -18.93
C VAL A 404 21.37 -12.17 -17.93
N LEU A 405 21.76 -11.14 -17.19
CA LEU A 405 22.85 -11.22 -16.22
C LEU A 405 22.40 -11.87 -14.91
N LEU A 406 23.24 -12.71 -14.33
CA LEU A 406 23.16 -13.10 -12.92
C LEU A 406 24.09 -12.17 -12.14
N CYS A 407 23.48 -11.24 -11.40
CA CYS A 407 24.18 -10.29 -10.54
C CYS A 407 24.35 -10.90 -9.15
N GLY A 408 25.58 -10.82 -8.62
CA GLY A 408 25.95 -11.40 -7.34
C GLY A 408 25.41 -10.63 -6.13
N GLU A 409 25.73 -11.13 -4.95
CA GLU A 409 25.39 -10.49 -3.68
C GLU A 409 25.99 -9.08 -3.58
N GLY A 410 25.15 -8.11 -3.22
CA GLY A 410 25.59 -6.86 -2.62
C GLY A 410 25.84 -5.66 -3.54
N ALA A 411 25.48 -5.73 -4.82
CA ALA A 411 25.56 -4.57 -5.70
C ALA A 411 24.42 -3.56 -5.44
N TYR A 412 24.77 -2.27 -5.33
CA TYR A 412 23.83 -1.18 -5.65
C TYR A 412 23.64 -1.16 -7.16
N ILE A 413 22.56 -1.77 -7.64
CA ILE A 413 22.40 -2.00 -9.08
C ILE A 413 21.88 -0.75 -9.80
N SER A 414 22.73 -0.22 -10.68
CA SER A 414 22.32 0.73 -11.71
C SER A 414 21.76 -0.03 -12.91
N SER A 415 20.44 0.05 -13.09
CA SER A 415 19.76 -0.45 -14.29
C SER A 415 20.27 0.24 -15.57
N GLU A 416 20.72 1.50 -15.46
CA GLU A 416 21.37 2.21 -16.57
C GLU A 416 22.73 1.59 -16.92
N ALA A 417 23.58 1.29 -15.93
CA ALA A 417 24.88 0.66 -16.17
C ALA A 417 24.74 -0.71 -16.85
N ILE A 418 23.79 -1.54 -16.38
CA ILE A 418 23.47 -2.82 -17.04
C ILE A 418 22.97 -2.59 -18.48
N SER A 419 22.05 -1.64 -18.68
CA SER A 419 21.51 -1.29 -20.00
C SER A 419 22.59 -0.85 -20.99
N ARG A 420 23.59 -0.06 -20.54
CA ARG A 420 24.74 0.38 -21.35
C ARG A 420 25.62 -0.79 -21.85
N THR A 421 25.61 -1.94 -21.18
CA THR A 421 26.29 -3.16 -21.69
C THR A 421 25.53 -3.85 -22.83
N GLY A 422 24.28 -3.43 -23.07
CA GLY A 422 23.37 -4.01 -24.04
C GLY A 422 22.73 -5.34 -23.60
N ALA A 423 22.79 -5.70 -22.31
CA ALA A 423 22.12 -6.88 -21.76
C ALA A 423 20.60 -6.84 -21.97
N ASP A 424 19.99 -8.00 -22.15
CA ASP A 424 18.54 -8.15 -22.34
C ASP A 424 17.77 -8.01 -21.01
N GLY A 425 18.48 -8.09 -19.88
CA GLY A 425 17.94 -7.95 -18.52
C GLY A 425 18.91 -8.44 -17.45
N ALA A 426 18.46 -8.49 -16.19
CA ALA A 426 19.21 -9.07 -15.08
C ALA A 426 18.35 -9.78 -14.03
N ILE A 427 18.96 -10.71 -13.31
CA ILE A 427 18.43 -11.35 -12.10
C ILE A 427 19.36 -10.96 -10.96
N VAL A 428 18.77 -10.48 -9.88
CA VAL A 428 19.44 -9.68 -8.86
C VAL A 428 19.21 -10.26 -7.48
N TYR A 429 20.25 -10.37 -6.68
CA TYR A 429 20.17 -10.67 -5.26
C TYR A 429 20.65 -9.45 -4.45
N MET A 430 19.72 -8.75 -3.81
CA MET A 430 20.02 -7.56 -2.99
C MET A 430 20.44 -7.94 -1.56
N PHE A 431 21.19 -7.06 -0.89
CA PHE A 431 21.79 -7.32 0.42
C PHE A 431 20.78 -7.66 1.54
N ALA A 432 21.16 -8.72 2.29
CA ALA A 432 21.08 -8.89 3.74
C ALA A 432 19.73 -9.02 4.49
N ASP A 433 19.69 -10.09 5.31
CA ASP A 433 18.97 -10.34 6.57
C ASP A 433 17.45 -10.13 6.70
N GLU A 434 16.78 -9.49 5.75
CA GLU A 434 15.35 -9.20 5.85
C GLU A 434 14.60 -9.57 4.56
N ASP A 435 13.55 -10.38 4.71
CA ASP A 435 12.58 -10.72 3.65
C ASP A 435 11.73 -9.48 3.29
N LYS A 436 12.34 -8.49 2.65
CA LYS A 436 11.68 -7.26 2.18
C LYS A 436 10.78 -7.57 1.00
N ASP A 437 9.50 -7.79 1.28
CA ASP A 437 8.47 -8.06 0.26
C ASP A 437 8.01 -6.80 -0.51
N THR A 438 9.01 -6.03 -0.99
CA THR A 438 8.84 -4.82 -1.80
C THR A 438 9.30 -5.09 -3.23
N ALA A 439 8.53 -4.64 -4.22
CA ALA A 439 8.88 -4.73 -5.63
C ALA A 439 9.16 -3.34 -6.21
N PHE A 440 10.20 -3.24 -7.04
CA PHE A 440 10.64 -2.02 -7.71
C PHE A 440 10.49 -2.14 -9.24
N SER A 441 10.38 -1.01 -9.92
CA SER A 441 10.44 -0.88 -11.38
C SER A 441 11.89 -0.66 -11.86
N PHE A 442 12.22 -1.02 -13.10
CA PHE A 442 13.58 -0.99 -13.63
C PHE A 442 13.66 -0.62 -15.12
N ALA A 443 14.67 0.16 -15.56
CA ALA A 443 14.75 0.70 -16.94
C ALA A 443 14.91 -0.37 -18.03
N ILE A 444 15.14 -1.60 -17.61
CA ILE A 444 15.31 -2.83 -18.37
C ILE A 444 14.71 -3.98 -17.55
N PRO A 445 14.41 -5.15 -18.14
CA PRO A 445 13.87 -6.29 -17.40
C PRO A 445 14.82 -6.72 -16.28
N ILE A 446 14.44 -6.45 -15.04
CA ILE A 446 15.15 -6.89 -13.84
C ILE A 446 14.19 -7.61 -12.92
N VAL A 447 14.65 -8.71 -12.33
CA VAL A 447 13.92 -9.45 -11.29
C VAL A 447 14.81 -9.58 -10.06
N VAL A 448 14.36 -9.03 -8.93
CA VAL A 448 15.03 -9.25 -7.64
C VAL A 448 14.54 -10.58 -7.06
N VAL A 449 15.46 -11.42 -6.60
CA VAL A 449 15.16 -12.72 -5.99
C VAL A 449 15.78 -12.81 -4.59
N MET A 450 15.13 -13.55 -3.71
CA MET A 450 15.67 -13.84 -2.37
C MET A 450 16.77 -14.90 -2.46
N GLN A 451 17.57 -15.04 -1.39
CA GLN A 451 18.75 -15.91 -1.38
C GLN A 451 18.43 -17.37 -1.76
N LYS A 452 17.30 -17.90 -1.30
CA LYS A 452 16.83 -19.26 -1.62
C LYS A 452 16.57 -19.44 -3.12
N GLU A 453 15.86 -18.49 -3.72
CA GLU A 453 15.55 -18.46 -5.16
C GLU A 453 16.82 -18.22 -6.00
N PHE A 454 17.75 -17.39 -5.51
CA PHE A 454 19.05 -17.19 -6.15
C PHE A 454 19.89 -18.47 -6.16
N ASN A 455 20.02 -19.16 -5.02
CA ASN A 455 20.74 -20.44 -4.92
C ASN A 455 20.20 -21.47 -5.91
N HIS A 456 18.87 -21.57 -6.06
CA HIS A 456 18.24 -22.44 -7.05
C HIS A 456 18.59 -22.11 -8.51
N ILE A 457 18.84 -20.84 -8.83
CA ILE A 457 19.28 -20.38 -10.15
C ILE A 457 20.77 -20.70 -10.34
N ILE A 458 21.60 -20.54 -9.31
CA ILE A 458 23.02 -20.88 -9.31
C ILE A 458 23.24 -22.39 -9.51
N ASP A 459 22.45 -23.24 -8.83
CA ASP A 459 22.47 -24.70 -9.04
C ASP A 459 22.15 -25.09 -10.50
N TYR A 460 21.13 -24.45 -11.08
CA TYR A 460 20.77 -24.64 -12.49
C TYR A 460 21.89 -24.17 -13.44
N TYR A 461 22.45 -22.98 -13.18
CA TYR A 461 23.52 -22.40 -13.98
C TYR A 461 24.76 -23.29 -13.98
N ASN A 462 25.18 -23.78 -12.81
CA ASN A 462 26.35 -24.65 -12.67
C ASN A 462 26.13 -26.04 -13.26
N SER A 463 24.96 -26.66 -13.05
CA SER A 463 24.65 -28.00 -13.59
C SER A 463 24.51 -28.03 -15.12
N THR A 464 24.19 -26.91 -15.77
CA THR A 464 24.09 -26.82 -17.24
C THR A 464 25.33 -26.26 -17.94
N ARG A 465 26.33 -25.77 -17.18
CA ARG A 465 27.61 -25.25 -17.70
C ARG A 465 28.57 -26.37 -18.13
N SER A 466 28.25 -27.07 -19.22
CA SER A 466 29.17 -28.05 -19.82
C SER A 466 30.25 -27.34 -20.66
N ALA A 467 31.46 -27.27 -20.11
CA ALA A 467 32.64 -26.73 -20.80
C ALA A 467 32.99 -27.46 -22.11
N ALA A 468 32.54 -28.71 -22.28
CA ALA A 468 32.83 -29.54 -23.45
C ALA A 468 31.88 -29.33 -24.65
N ALA A 469 30.76 -28.61 -24.47
CA ALA A 469 29.67 -28.58 -25.47
C ALA A 469 29.32 -27.17 -26.00
N GLY A 470 29.97 -26.11 -25.51
CA GLY A 470 29.70 -24.71 -25.92
C GLY A 470 28.30 -24.17 -25.59
N ARG A 471 27.42 -24.99 -25.00
CA ARG A 471 26.07 -24.59 -24.58
C ARG A 471 26.16 -23.69 -23.35
N ARG A 472 25.66 -22.47 -23.48
CA ARG A 472 25.38 -21.58 -22.34
C ARG A 472 24.06 -22.00 -21.68
N PRO A 473 23.92 -21.90 -20.36
CA PRO A 473 22.62 -21.95 -19.70
C PRO A 473 21.68 -20.89 -20.31
N ALA A 474 20.38 -21.16 -20.34
CA ALA A 474 19.39 -20.25 -20.95
C ALA A 474 18.08 -20.27 -20.16
N MET A 475 17.29 -19.22 -20.27
CA MET A 475 15.91 -19.23 -19.80
C MET A 475 14.98 -19.88 -20.84
N ALA A 476 13.83 -20.36 -20.40
CA ALA A 476 12.73 -20.80 -21.25
C ALA A 476 11.71 -19.68 -21.53
N GLY A 477 11.62 -18.68 -20.64
CA GLY A 477 10.73 -17.52 -20.73
C GLY A 477 10.56 -16.82 -19.38
N ASN A 478 9.70 -15.80 -19.35
CA ASN A 478 9.34 -15.01 -18.17
C ASN A 478 7.90 -14.44 -18.28
N HIS A 479 7.22 -14.24 -17.16
CA HIS A 479 5.95 -13.48 -17.09
C HIS A 479 5.72 -12.97 -15.63
N TYR A 480 4.81 -12.01 -15.33
CA TYR A 480 4.95 -11.18 -14.11
C TYR A 480 3.63 -10.80 -13.37
N VAL A 481 3.10 -11.64 -12.47
CA VAL A 481 1.76 -11.51 -11.86
C VAL A 481 1.47 -10.18 -11.14
N ALA A 482 0.20 -9.72 -11.13
CA ALA A 482 -0.43 -9.17 -9.93
C ALA A 482 -1.42 -10.21 -9.38
N PHE A 483 -1.11 -10.83 -8.23
CA PHE A 483 -2.02 -11.75 -7.52
C PHE A 483 -2.91 -10.95 -6.56
N ASN A 484 -4.15 -11.41 -6.34
CA ASN A 484 -5.05 -10.96 -5.27
C ASN A 484 -5.12 -12.02 -4.15
#